data_AF-A0A6J1H3G8-F1
#
_entry.id   AF-A0A6J1H3G8-F1
#
_cell.length_a   1.000
_cell.length_b   1.000
_cell.length_c   1.000
_cell.angle_alpha   90.00
_cell.angle_beta   90.00
_cell.angle_gamma   90.00
#
_symmetry.space_group_name_H-M   'P 1'
#
loop_
_entity.id
_entity.type
_entity.pdbx_description
1 polymer ?
#
loop_
_entity_poly.entity_id
_entity_poly.type
_entity_poly.pdbx_seq_one_letter_code
_entity_poly.pdbx_strand_id
1 'polypeptide(L)' 'MGNPPISPENQPPLHGSDADADDENVKQLNECSSFYLSLQECLIKTNRNWKDCQAEVQALKACNERRKTGHGK' A
#
# COMPACT_ATOMS: atom_id res chain seq x y z
N MET A 1 -11.25 -48.29 3.48
CA MET A 1 -12.46 -47.73 2.84
C MET A 1 -12.11 -46.32 2.42
N GLY A 2 -12.01 -46.08 1.12
CA GLY A 2 -11.40 -44.88 0.55
C GLY A 2 -12.37 -43.71 0.33
N ASN A 3 -11.78 -42.52 0.14
CA ASN A 3 -12.40 -41.37 -0.51
C ASN A 3 -11.31 -40.66 -1.36
N PRO A 4 -11.61 -40.19 -2.59
CA PRO A 4 -10.63 -39.88 -3.65
C PRO A 4 -10.01 -38.46 -3.57
N PRO A 5 -8.91 -38.19 -4.32
CA PRO A 5 -8.19 -36.92 -4.29
C PRO A 5 -8.98 -35.77 -4.95
N ILE A 6 -8.98 -34.61 -4.29
CA ILE A 6 -9.59 -33.36 -4.77
C ILE A 6 -8.74 -32.85 -5.95
N SER A 7 -9.36 -32.77 -7.13
CA SER A 7 -8.77 -32.23 -8.35
C SER A 7 -8.63 -30.69 -8.24
N PRO A 8 -7.50 -30.08 -8.65
CA PRO A 8 -7.21 -28.66 -8.41
C PRO A 8 -7.97 -27.64 -9.29
N GLU A 9 -8.99 -28.05 -10.07
CA GLU A 9 -9.56 -27.23 -11.15
C GLU A 9 -10.87 -26.48 -10.81
N ASN A 10 -11.26 -26.38 -9.53
CA ASN A 10 -12.43 -25.61 -9.14
C ASN A 10 -12.20 -24.82 -7.85
N GLN A 11 -11.21 -23.94 -7.89
CA GLN A 11 -11.12 -22.85 -6.92
C GLN A 11 -11.81 -21.62 -7.53
N PRO A 12 -12.84 -21.06 -6.88
CA PRO A 12 -13.41 -19.78 -7.30
C PRO A 12 -12.29 -18.72 -7.33
N PRO A 13 -12.32 -17.77 -8.28
CA PRO A 13 -11.29 -16.75 -8.40
C PRO A 13 -11.08 -16.08 -7.04
N LEU A 14 -9.89 -16.31 -6.54
CA LEU A 14 -9.28 -15.79 -5.33
C LEU A 14 -9.69 -14.33 -5.13
N HIS A 15 -10.38 -14.08 -4.02
CA HIS A 15 -10.34 -12.85 -3.26
C HIS A 15 -10.23 -11.58 -4.13
N GLY A 16 -11.38 -11.07 -4.56
CA GLY A 16 -11.55 -9.62 -4.75
C GLY A 16 -11.41 -8.91 -3.40
N SER A 17 -10.20 -8.88 -2.87
CA SER A 17 -9.82 -8.00 -1.77
C SER A 17 -9.46 -6.65 -2.38
N ASP A 18 -10.47 -5.83 -2.66
CA ASP A 18 -10.34 -4.37 -2.90
C ASP A 18 -9.87 -3.63 -1.62
N ALA A 19 -9.06 -4.30 -0.80
CA ALA A 19 -8.62 -3.86 0.52
C ALA A 19 -7.16 -4.24 0.79
N ASP A 20 -6.41 -4.72 -0.22
CA ASP A 20 -4.96 -5.00 -0.11
C ASP A 20 -4.12 -4.17 -1.09
N ALA A 21 -4.74 -3.28 -1.89
CA ALA A 21 -4.01 -2.42 -2.82
C ALA A 21 -3.27 -1.25 -2.14
N ASP A 22 -3.42 -1.07 -0.82
CA ASP A 22 -2.85 0.09 -0.10
C ASP A 22 -1.60 -0.25 0.75
N ASP A 23 -1.42 -1.51 1.20
CA ASP A 23 -0.34 -1.84 2.15
C ASP A 23 0.94 -2.40 1.49
N GLU A 24 0.84 -3.00 0.29
CA GLU A 24 2.02 -3.41 -0.50
C GLU A 24 2.83 -2.21 -1.07
N ASN A 25 2.37 -0.96 -0.82
CA ASN A 25 3.09 0.24 -1.24
C ASN A 25 4.26 0.59 -0.32
N VAL A 26 4.24 0.18 0.96
CA VAL A 26 5.20 0.72 1.94
C VAL A 26 6.64 0.25 1.70
N LYS A 27 6.83 -1.02 1.28
CA LYS A 27 8.16 -1.55 0.93
C LYS A 27 8.71 -1.00 -0.39
N GLN A 28 7.86 -0.53 -1.29
CA GLN A 28 8.26 0.03 -2.59
C GLN A 28 8.64 1.51 -2.54
N LEU A 29 8.37 2.19 -1.42
CA LEU A 29 8.58 3.63 -1.32
C LEU A 29 10.07 4.03 -1.37
N ASN A 30 10.99 3.14 -0.99
CA ASN A 30 12.44 3.41 -0.95
C ASN A 30 12.76 4.80 -0.34
N GLU A 31 13.25 5.77 -1.13
CA GLU A 31 13.51 7.16 -0.70
C GLU A 31 12.25 7.87 -0.14
N CYS A 32 11.07 7.50 -0.62
CA CYS A 32 9.78 8.05 -0.20
C CYS A 32 9.27 7.46 1.12
N SER A 33 9.92 6.41 1.65
CA SER A 33 9.51 5.78 2.91
C SER A 33 9.65 6.73 4.09
N SER A 34 10.61 7.65 4.03
CA SER A 34 10.81 8.72 5.02
C SER A 34 9.56 9.59 5.18
N PHE A 35 8.95 10.04 4.07
CA PHE A 35 7.72 10.84 4.08
C PHE A 35 6.51 10.04 4.58
N TYR A 36 6.47 8.74 4.31
CA TYR A 36 5.41 7.87 4.82
C TYR A 36 5.49 7.70 6.34
N LEU A 37 6.70 7.52 6.89
CA LEU A 37 6.91 7.48 8.33
C LEU A 37 6.57 8.82 9.00
N SER A 38 6.89 9.94 8.36
CA SER A 38 6.46 11.26 8.84
C SER A 38 4.94 11.42 8.84
N LEU A 39 4.26 10.97 7.78
CA LEU A 39 2.80 10.95 7.72
C LEU A 39 2.21 10.07 8.83
N GLN A 40 2.77 8.89 9.05
CA GLN A 40 2.34 7.97 10.10
C GLN A 40 2.49 8.61 11.49
N GLU A 41 3.60 9.28 11.76
CA GLU A 41 3.81 10.02 13.02
C GLU A 41 2.79 11.16 13.18
N CYS A 42 2.54 11.92 12.11
CA CYS A 42 1.55 12.98 12.14
C CYS A 42 0.15 12.41 12.42
N LEU A 43 -0.25 11.33 11.77
CA LEU A 43 -1.54 10.67 12.00
C LEU A 43 -1.67 10.17 13.44
N ILE A 44 -0.60 9.71 14.08
CA ILE A 44 -0.63 9.33 15.51
C ILE A 44 -0.90 10.58 16.38
N LYS A 45 -0.27 11.71 16.08
CA LYS A 45 -0.42 12.97 16.82
C LYS A 45 -1.78 13.65 16.60
N THR A 46 -2.37 13.50 15.41
CA THR A 46 -3.61 14.19 15.01
C THR A 46 -4.85 13.31 15.09
N ASN A 47 -4.80 12.21 15.84
CA ASN A 47 -5.92 11.27 15.99
C ASN A 47 -6.40 10.73 14.63
N ARG A 48 -5.45 10.40 13.75
CA ARG A 48 -5.61 9.96 12.36
C ARG A 48 -6.26 10.98 11.44
N ASN A 49 -6.19 12.28 11.77
CA ASN A 49 -6.67 13.33 10.88
C ASN A 49 -5.63 13.65 9.79
N TRP A 50 -5.77 13.01 8.63
CA TRP A 50 -4.88 13.25 7.49
C TRP A 50 -4.93 14.69 6.95
N LYS A 51 -6.01 15.44 7.24
CA LYS A 51 -6.13 16.85 6.84
C LYS A 51 -5.16 17.75 7.59
N ASP A 52 -4.86 17.44 8.85
CA ASP A 52 -3.83 18.16 9.63
C ASP A 52 -2.41 17.78 9.17
N CYS A 53 -2.25 16.62 8.52
CA CYS A 53 -0.99 16.10 7.99
C CYS A 53 -0.79 16.44 6.50
N GLN A 54 -1.38 17.54 6.03
CA GLN A 54 -1.42 17.88 4.61
C GLN A 54 -0.01 18.05 4.01
N ALA A 55 0.96 18.50 4.82
CA ALA A 55 2.35 18.66 4.40
C ALA A 55 2.98 17.30 4.09
N GLU A 56 2.84 16.33 4.98
CA GLU A 56 3.36 14.97 4.82
C GLU A 56 2.67 14.24 3.66
N VAL A 57 1.35 14.40 3.52
CA VAL A 57 0.59 13.85 2.39
C VAL A 57 1.09 14.39 1.05
N GLN A 58 1.33 15.70 0.95
CA GLN A 58 1.84 16.31 -0.28
C GLN A 58 3.27 15.87 -0.59
N ALA A 59 4.15 15.82 0.42
CA ALA A 59 5.52 15.37 0.25
C ALA A 59 5.59 13.91 -0.22
N LEU A 60 4.78 13.03 0.40
CA LEU A 60 4.66 11.63 0.03
C LEU A 60 4.13 11.48 -1.40
N LYS A 61 3.08 12.24 -1.78
CA LYS A 61 2.52 12.23 -3.13
C LYS A 61 3.55 12.68 -4.16
N ALA A 62 4.22 13.81 -3.92
CA ALA A 62 5.23 14.34 -4.84
C ALA A 62 6.40 13.36 -5.02
N CYS A 63 6.84 12.71 -3.95
CA CYS A 63 7.88 11.70 -4.02
C CYS A 63 7.44 10.48 -4.85
N ASN A 64 6.23 9.98 -4.62
CA ASN A 64 5.66 8.87 -5.37
C ASN A 64 5.51 9.18 -6.85
N GLU A 65 5.06 10.37 -7.22
CA GLU A 65 4.94 10.78 -8.62
C GLU A 65 6.31 10.87 -9.30
N ARG A 66 7.33 11.43 -8.64
CA ARG A 66 8.72 11.44 -9.16
C ARG A 66 9.20 10.02 -9.44
N ARG A 67 8.98 9.09 -8.52
CA ARG A 67 9.36 7.67 -8.69
C ARG A 67 8.66 7.02 -9.88
N LYS A 68 7.34 7.23 -10.03
CA LYS A 68 6.56 6.68 -11.16
C LYS A 68 7.09 7.20 -12.51
N THR A 69 7.46 8.48 -12.58
CA THR A 69 8.03 9.06 -13.81
C THR A 69 9.48 8.64 -14.07
N GLY A 70 10.25 8.30 -13.02
CA GLY A 70 11.66 7.91 -13.13
C GLY A 70 11.91 6.42 -13.40
N HIS A 71 10.94 5.55 -13.14
CA HIS A 71 11.06 4.10 -13.35
C HIS A 71 10.80 3.65 -14.81
N GLY A 72 10.57 4.60 -15.73
CA GLY A 72 10.23 4.35 -17.14
C GLY A 72 11.30 4.73 -18.16
N LYS A 73 12.59 4.70 -17.82
CA LYS A 73 13.70 4.93 -18.76
C LYS A 73 14.75 3.84 -18.71
#